data_AF-A0A835LJ86-F1
#
_entry.id   AF-A0A835LJ86-F1
#
_cell.length_a   1.000
_cell.length_b   1.000
_cell.length_c   1.000
_cell.angle_alpha   90.00
_cell.angle_beta   90.00
_cell.angle_gamma   90.00
#
_symmetry.space_group_name_H-M   'P 1'
#
loop_
_entity.id
_entity.type
_entity.pdbx_description
1 polymer ?
#
loop_
_entity_poly.entity_id
_entity_poly.type
_entity_poly.pdbx_seq_one_letter_code
_entity_poly.pdbx_strand_id
1 'polypeptide(L)'
;MDEERPFRALLDVGLIRTTTGALKGALDGGLDIPHSDKRIVGFKKEDKQLDVGVHRKYVYGGHVVAYMRTLIEDEPEKYQTHFSEYIKKGIEADGIEELYRKVHAGIRADLTTKKSEKEAPKAYKRFNLKKQTYDERRNKLITRLNSLNSAVGADDDENDD
;
A
#
# COMPACT_ATOMS: atom_id res chain seq x y z
N MET A 1 -25.53 -14.94 -32.86
CA MET A 1 -24.46 -14.04 -32.43
C MET A 1 -23.63 -14.85 -31.46
N ASP A 2 -22.45 -15.32 -31.87
CA ASP A 2 -21.52 -15.95 -30.93
C ASP A 2 -21.04 -14.87 -29.97
N GLU A 3 -21.36 -15.01 -28.68
CA GLU A 3 -20.86 -14.11 -27.65
C GLU A 3 -19.33 -14.18 -27.60
N GLU A 4 -18.68 -13.02 -27.64
CA GLU A 4 -17.23 -12.96 -27.47
C GLU A 4 -16.85 -13.50 -26.10
N ARG A 5 -15.83 -14.36 -26.07
CA ARG A 5 -15.38 -14.99 -24.83
C ARG A 5 -14.84 -13.92 -23.86
N PRO A 6 -15.10 -14.06 -22.55
CA PRO A 6 -14.55 -13.15 -21.55
C PRO A 6 -13.02 -13.16 -21.59
N PHE A 7 -12.41 -12.02 -21.28
CA PHE A 7 -10.96 -11.89 -21.29
C PHE A 7 -10.34 -12.79 -20.23
N ARG A 8 -9.48 -13.71 -20.66
CA ARG A 8 -8.82 -14.66 -19.76
C ARG A 8 -7.54 -14.07 -19.18
N ALA A 9 -7.45 -14.05 -17.85
CA ALA A 9 -6.27 -13.59 -17.13
C ALA A 9 -5.78 -14.66 -16.13
N LEU A 10 -4.51 -14.56 -15.72
CA LEU A 10 -3.92 -15.39 -14.68
C LEU A 10 -3.60 -14.53 -13.47
N LEU A 11 -3.83 -15.07 -12.27
CA LEU A 11 -3.48 -14.39 -11.03
C LEU A 11 -1.99 -14.60 -10.72
N ASP A 12 -1.19 -13.54 -10.84
CA ASP A 12 0.18 -13.50 -10.33
C ASP A 12 0.18 -12.93 -8.90
N VAL A 13 0.72 -13.71 -7.95
CA VAL A 13 0.81 -13.34 -6.53
C VAL A 13 2.22 -12.91 -6.12
N GLY A 14 3.19 -13.01 -7.03
CA GLY A 14 4.60 -12.75 -6.76
C GLY A 14 5.12 -13.53 -5.55
N LEU A 15 5.75 -12.81 -4.62
CA LEU A 15 6.32 -13.38 -3.38
C LEU A 15 5.33 -13.38 -2.21
N ILE A 16 4.11 -12.89 -2.42
CA ILE A 16 3.12 -12.76 -1.34
C ILE A 16 2.46 -14.11 -1.10
N ARG A 17 2.31 -14.48 0.18
CA ARG A 17 1.59 -15.70 0.56
C ARG A 17 0.12 -15.56 0.15
N THR A 18 -0.42 -16.57 -0.53
CA THR A 18 -1.84 -16.59 -0.93
C THR A 18 -2.75 -16.75 0.29
N THR A 19 -3.11 -15.64 0.93
CA THR A 19 -4.17 -15.57 1.92
C THR A 19 -5.52 -15.32 1.23
N THR A 20 -6.60 -15.59 1.94
CA THR A 20 -7.96 -15.49 1.42
C THR A 20 -8.35 -14.02 1.19
N GLY A 21 -8.82 -13.61 -0.01
CA GLY A 21 -9.62 -12.37 -0.13
C GLY A 21 -9.43 -11.35 -1.28
N ALA A 22 -8.63 -11.57 -2.33
CA ALA A 22 -8.40 -10.52 -3.35
C ALA A 22 -9.06 -10.76 -4.74
N LEU A 23 -9.28 -12.02 -5.12
CA LEU A 23 -9.59 -12.36 -6.52
C LEU A 23 -11.01 -11.97 -6.97
N LYS A 24 -11.98 -11.95 -6.06
CA LYS A 24 -13.41 -11.87 -6.40
C LYS A 24 -13.79 -10.59 -7.15
N GLY A 25 -13.17 -9.45 -6.82
CA GLY A 25 -13.48 -8.19 -7.48
C GLY A 25 -13.20 -8.19 -8.99
N ALA A 26 -12.15 -8.88 -9.43
CA ALA A 26 -11.81 -9.02 -10.84
C ALA A 26 -12.80 -9.94 -11.58
N LEU A 27 -13.21 -11.05 -10.93
CA LEU A 27 -14.21 -11.97 -11.45
C LEU A 27 -15.57 -11.28 -11.62
N ASP A 28 -16.00 -10.51 -10.62
CA ASP A 28 -17.26 -9.74 -10.65
C ASP A 28 -17.19 -8.56 -11.64
N GLY A 29 -15.98 -8.16 -12.05
CA GLY A 29 -15.73 -7.20 -13.11
C GLY A 29 -15.76 -7.80 -14.53
N GLY A 30 -15.93 -9.13 -14.66
CA GLY A 30 -16.06 -9.81 -15.96
C GLY A 30 -14.77 -10.43 -16.51
N LEU A 31 -13.70 -10.49 -15.71
CA LEU A 31 -12.48 -11.22 -16.09
C LEU A 31 -12.64 -12.73 -15.83
N ASP A 32 -12.25 -13.54 -16.81
CA ASP A 32 -12.16 -15.00 -16.63
C ASP A 32 -10.79 -15.35 -16.04
N ILE A 33 -10.75 -15.66 -14.74
CA ILE A 33 -9.52 -16.06 -14.05
C ILE A 33 -9.71 -17.47 -13.52
N PRO A 34 -8.91 -18.47 -13.95
CA PRO A 34 -8.99 -19.82 -13.41
C PRO A 34 -8.71 -19.83 -11.90
N HIS A 35 -9.65 -20.32 -11.09
CA HIS A 35 -9.56 -20.28 -9.63
C HIS A 35 -10.29 -21.40 -8.91
N SER A 36 -10.09 -21.47 -7.59
CA SER A 36 -10.78 -22.39 -6.68
C SER A 36 -11.35 -21.63 -5.48
N ASP A 37 -12.50 -22.07 -4.99
CA ASP A 37 -13.20 -21.45 -3.86
C ASP A 37 -12.42 -21.49 -2.54
N LYS A 38 -11.37 -22.33 -2.46
CA LYS A 38 -10.51 -22.51 -1.27
C LYS A 38 -9.80 -21.24 -0.79
N ARG A 39 -9.77 -20.17 -1.60
CA ARG A 39 -9.14 -18.87 -1.29
C ARG A 39 -10.14 -17.72 -1.31
N ILE A 40 -11.44 -18.05 -1.29
CA ILE A 40 -12.55 -17.10 -1.15
C ILE A 40 -12.98 -17.05 0.32
N VAL A 41 -13.28 -15.84 0.81
CA VAL A 41 -13.71 -15.64 2.20
C VAL A 41 -15.04 -16.35 2.43
N GLY A 42 -15.16 -17.08 3.54
CA GLY A 42 -16.33 -17.91 3.84
C GLY A 42 -16.19 -19.37 3.44
N PHE A 43 -15.07 -19.78 2.83
CA PHE A 43 -14.82 -21.20 2.53
C PHE A 43 -14.52 -22.00 3.80
N LYS A 44 -15.36 -22.99 4.09
CA LYS A 44 -15.16 -23.92 5.20
C LYS A 44 -14.38 -25.13 4.72
N LYS A 45 -13.19 -25.36 5.30
CA LYS A 45 -12.30 -26.46 4.91
C LYS A 45 -12.90 -27.85 5.20
N GLU A 46 -13.71 -27.93 6.26
CA GLU A 46 -14.36 -29.16 6.72
C GLU A 46 -15.46 -29.57 5.75
N ASP A 47 -16.41 -28.68 5.47
CA ASP A 47 -17.55 -28.94 4.59
C ASP A 47 -17.20 -28.87 3.10
N LYS A 48 -16.01 -28.34 2.76
CA LYS A 48 -15.57 -28.01 1.39
C LYS A 48 -16.56 -27.13 0.63
N GLN A 49 -17.33 -26.32 1.36
CA GLN A 49 -18.36 -25.44 0.81
C GLN A 49 -18.08 -23.98 1.15
N LEU A 50 -18.51 -23.10 0.24
CA LEU A 50 -18.43 -21.66 0.40
C LEU A 50 -19.72 -21.13 1.03
N ASP A 51 -19.59 -20.48 2.18
CA ASP A 51 -20.69 -19.71 2.77
C ASP A 51 -20.81 -18.34 2.06
N VAL A 52 -21.78 -18.25 1.15
CA VAL A 52 -22.06 -17.05 0.35
C VAL A 52 -22.51 -15.89 1.24
N GLY A 53 -23.18 -16.15 2.36
CA GLY A 53 -23.64 -15.13 3.29
C GLY A 53 -22.46 -14.44 3.97
N VAL A 54 -21.50 -15.22 4.49
CA VAL A 54 -20.25 -14.69 5.04
C VAL A 54 -19.46 -13.98 3.94
N HIS A 55 -19.34 -14.58 2.75
CA HIS A 55 -18.60 -13.95 1.67
C HIS A 55 -19.15 -12.56 1.31
N ARG A 56 -20.48 -12.45 1.14
CA ARG A 56 -21.16 -11.18 0.86
C ARG A 56 -20.95 -10.16 1.99
N LYS A 57 -21.01 -10.59 3.25
CA LYS A 57 -20.74 -9.72 4.41
C LYS A 57 -19.34 -9.12 4.34
N TYR A 58 -18.34 -9.87 3.88
CA TYR A 58 -16.97 -9.36 3.73
C TYR A 58 -16.84 -8.38 2.56
N VAL A 59 -17.53 -8.62 1.44
CA VAL A 59 -17.52 -7.72 0.27
C VAL A 59 -18.03 -6.32 0.63
N TYR A 60 -19.06 -6.22 1.46
CA TYR A 60 -19.64 -4.92 1.88
C TYR A 60 -19.11 -4.41 3.23
N GLY A 61 -17.99 -4.95 3.72
CA GLY A 61 -17.35 -4.45 4.95
C GLY A 61 -18.10 -4.77 6.25
N GLY A 62 -19.08 -5.67 6.23
CA GLY A 62 -19.89 -6.01 7.41
C GLY A 62 -19.10 -6.63 8.58
N HIS A 63 -17.89 -7.14 8.34
CA HIS A 63 -16.96 -7.55 9.41
C HIS A 63 -16.36 -6.35 10.14
N VAL A 64 -16.06 -5.26 9.42
CA VAL A 64 -15.61 -3.99 9.99
C VAL A 64 -16.74 -3.35 10.79
N VAL A 65 -17.96 -3.35 10.26
CA VAL A 65 -19.16 -2.86 10.95
C VAL A 65 -19.37 -3.60 12.29
N ALA A 66 -19.27 -4.93 12.27
CA ALA A 66 -19.39 -5.73 13.48
C ALA A 66 -18.31 -5.36 14.52
N TYR A 67 -17.07 -5.15 14.08
CA TYR A 67 -15.96 -4.75 14.94
C TYR A 67 -16.10 -3.31 15.48
N MET A 68 -16.64 -2.38 14.68
CA MET A 68 -16.96 -1.03 15.14
C MET A 68 -17.99 -1.09 16.26
N ARG A 69 -19.08 -1.85 16.08
CA ARG A 69 -20.14 -1.98 17.09
C ARG A 69 -19.62 -2.58 18.39
N THR A 70 -18.83 -3.64 18.33
CA THR A 70 -18.23 -4.25 19.53
C THR A 70 -17.32 -3.27 20.26
N LEU A 71 -16.49 -2.50 19.53
CA LEU A 71 -15.59 -1.54 20.17
C LEU A 71 -16.32 -0.31 20.73
N ILE A 72 -17.45 0.10 20.16
CA ILE A 72 -18.26 1.18 20.71
C ILE A 72 -18.84 0.77 22.07
N GLU A 73 -19.28 -0.48 22.20
CA GLU A 73 -19.88 -1.02 23.43
C GLU A 73 -18.83 -1.38 24.49
N ASP A 74 -17.78 -2.10 24.11
CA ASP A 74 -16.81 -2.66 25.06
C ASP A 74 -15.66 -1.68 25.40
N GLU A 75 -15.13 -0.96 24.42
CA GLU A 75 -13.88 -0.20 24.54
C GLU A 75 -13.83 1.07 23.67
N PRO A 76 -14.52 2.16 24.08
CA PRO A 76 -14.65 3.37 23.27
C PRO A 76 -13.30 4.08 23.00
N GLU A 77 -12.31 3.93 23.88
CA GLU A 77 -10.95 4.46 23.64
C GLU A 77 -10.26 3.78 22.45
N LYS A 78 -10.40 2.45 22.34
CA LYS A 78 -9.90 1.70 21.18
C LYS A 78 -10.66 2.07 19.92
N TYR A 79 -11.97 2.32 20.01
CA TYR A 79 -12.75 2.81 18.87
C TYR A 79 -12.18 4.13 18.33
N GLN A 80 -11.90 5.10 19.21
CA GLN A 80 -11.34 6.39 18.80
C GLN A 80 -9.97 6.28 18.13
N THR A 81 -9.11 5.37 18.60
CA THR A 81 -7.78 5.16 18.01
C THR A 81 -7.85 4.41 16.68
N HIS A 82 -8.55 3.27 16.63
CA HIS A 82 -8.66 2.44 15.42
C HIS A 82 -9.46 3.11 14.29
N PHE A 83 -10.52 3.85 14.63
CA PHE A 83 -11.43 4.45 13.65
C PHE A 83 -11.30 5.99 13.59
N SER A 84 -10.17 6.54 14.01
CA SER A 84 -9.92 7.99 14.03
C SER A 84 -10.20 8.68 12.68
N GLU A 85 -9.80 8.07 11.56
CA GLU A 85 -10.08 8.63 10.23
C GLU A 85 -11.55 8.54 9.82
N TYR A 86 -12.27 7.51 10.29
CA TYR A 86 -13.69 7.34 10.01
C TYR A 86 -14.48 8.42 10.75
N ILE A 87 -14.15 8.67 12.02
CA ILE A 87 -14.71 9.75 12.83
C ILE A 87 -14.46 11.11 12.17
N LYS A 88 -13.22 11.37 11.71
CA LYS A 88 -12.88 12.62 11.00
C LYS A 88 -13.70 12.83 9.71
N LYS A 89 -14.08 11.74 9.04
CA LYS A 89 -14.86 11.77 7.80
C LYS A 89 -16.38 11.64 8.04
N GLY A 90 -16.82 11.51 9.29
CA GLY A 90 -18.23 11.30 9.63
C GLY A 90 -18.81 9.98 9.12
N ILE A 91 -17.99 8.93 9.04
CA ILE A 91 -18.43 7.60 8.58
C ILE A 91 -18.77 6.74 9.79
N GLU A 92 -20.05 6.41 9.93
CA GLU A 92 -20.57 5.54 10.98
C GLU A 92 -20.74 4.10 10.50
N ALA A 93 -20.88 3.16 11.44
CA ALA A 93 -20.97 1.74 11.17
C ALA A 93 -22.11 1.39 10.19
N ASP A 94 -23.26 2.04 10.31
CA ASP A 94 -24.44 1.76 9.48
C ASP A 94 -24.29 2.27 8.04
N GLY A 95 -23.47 3.30 7.82
CA GLY A 95 -23.25 3.90 6.50
C GLY A 95 -22.26 3.15 5.59
N ILE A 96 -21.52 2.16 6.12
CA ILE A 96 -20.43 1.50 5.38
C ILE A 96 -20.94 0.64 4.22
N GLU A 97 -22.00 -0.15 4.41
CA GLU A 97 -22.53 -1.01 3.33
C GLU A 97 -23.07 -0.18 2.16
N GLU A 98 -23.80 0.90 2.46
CA GLU A 98 -24.32 1.82 1.46
C GLU A 98 -23.19 2.56 0.72
N LEU A 99 -22.15 2.97 1.45
CA LEU A 99 -20.95 3.58 0.88
C LEU A 99 -20.30 2.64 -0.15
N TYR A 100 -20.04 1.38 0.20
CA TYR A 100 -19.45 0.42 -0.75
C TYR A 100 -20.34 0.16 -1.97
N ARG A 101 -21.67 0.08 -1.78
CA ARG A 101 -22.61 -0.07 -2.90
C ARG A 101 -22.55 1.13 -3.85
N LYS A 102 -22.50 2.35 -3.30
CA LYS A 102 -22.35 3.59 -4.08
C LYS A 102 -21.01 3.64 -4.82
N VAL A 103 -19.93 3.22 -4.16
CA VAL A 103 -18.58 3.13 -4.77
C VAL A 103 -18.58 2.13 -5.94
N HIS A 104 -19.14 0.93 -5.77
CA HIS A 104 -19.24 -0.05 -6.86
C HIS A 104 -20.05 0.47 -8.05
N ALA A 105 -21.15 1.19 -7.79
CA ALA A 105 -21.94 1.82 -8.84
C ALA A 105 -21.14 2.92 -9.57
N GLY A 106 -20.39 3.74 -8.83
CA GLY A 106 -19.52 4.78 -9.40
C GLY A 106 -18.43 4.22 -10.29
N ILE A 107 -17.73 3.16 -9.85
CA ILE A 107 -16.67 2.50 -10.63
C ILE A 107 -17.22 1.89 -11.93
N ARG A 108 -18.42 1.29 -11.90
CA ARG A 108 -19.06 0.74 -13.11
C ARG A 108 -19.50 1.82 -14.09
N ALA A 109 -19.90 2.99 -13.58
CA ALA A 109 -20.34 4.11 -14.42
C ALA A 109 -19.15 4.81 -15.11
N ASP A 110 -18.02 4.97 -14.39
CA ASP A 110 -16.83 5.62 -14.91
C ASP A 110 -15.56 4.85 -14.51
N LEU A 111 -14.97 4.16 -15.49
CA LEU A 111 -13.70 3.45 -15.36
C LEU A 111 -12.49 4.31 -15.76
N THR A 112 -12.67 5.60 -16.06
CA THR A 112 -11.56 6.44 -16.54
C THR A 112 -10.57 6.77 -15.42
N THR A 113 -9.30 6.42 -15.66
CA THR A 113 -8.22 6.77 -14.75
C THR A 113 -7.77 8.20 -15.02
N LYS A 114 -8.03 9.13 -14.08
CA LYS A 114 -7.53 10.50 -14.17
C LYS A 114 -6.02 10.52 -14.03
N LYS A 115 -5.32 10.88 -15.12
CA LYS A 115 -3.87 11.09 -15.08
C LYS A 115 -3.56 12.38 -14.32
N SER A 116 -2.42 12.41 -13.66
CA SER A 116 -1.92 13.62 -13.00
C SER A 116 -1.71 14.72 -14.05
N GLU A 117 -2.36 15.87 -13.85
CA GLU A 117 -2.15 17.09 -14.64
C GLU A 117 -0.91 17.89 -14.17
N LYS A 118 -0.18 17.38 -13.18
CA LYS A 118 1.03 18.07 -12.69
C LYS A 118 2.03 18.24 -13.82
N GLU A 119 2.36 19.49 -14.11
CA GLU A 119 3.43 19.84 -15.03
C GLU A 119 4.75 19.21 -14.55
N ALA A 120 5.55 18.75 -15.52
CA ALA A 120 6.90 18.28 -15.22
C ALA A 120 7.67 19.42 -14.52
N PRO A 121 8.44 19.12 -13.45
CA PRO A 121 9.16 20.15 -12.73
C PRO A 121 10.12 20.88 -13.67
N LYS A 122 10.04 22.22 -13.70
CA LYS A 122 10.85 23.08 -14.58
C LYS A 122 12.36 22.92 -14.37
N ALA A 123 12.77 22.50 -13.17
CA ALA A 123 14.15 22.17 -12.85
C ALA A 123 14.21 20.88 -12.03
N TYR A 124 15.11 19.98 -12.41
CA TYR A 124 15.36 18.75 -11.64
C TYR A 124 16.15 19.08 -10.37
N LYS A 125 15.48 19.03 -9.21
CA LYS A 125 16.15 19.13 -7.91
C LYS A 125 16.90 17.84 -7.62
N ARG A 126 18.24 17.90 -7.57
CA ARG A 126 19.05 16.77 -7.10
C ARG A 126 19.00 16.68 -5.58
N PHE A 127 18.48 15.57 -5.07
CA PHE A 127 18.52 15.26 -3.63
C PHE A 127 19.80 14.52 -3.22
N ASN A 128 20.43 13.82 -4.16
CA ASN A 128 21.67 13.08 -3.93
C ASN A 128 22.90 13.96 -4.20
N LEU A 129 23.94 13.80 -3.38
CA LEU A 129 25.23 14.45 -3.60
C LEU A 129 25.74 14.14 -5.01
N LYS A 130 26.37 15.15 -5.63
CA LYS A 130 27.07 14.95 -6.89
C LYS A 130 28.26 14.01 -6.64
N LYS A 131 28.38 12.97 -7.46
CA LYS A 131 29.53 12.08 -7.43
C LYS A 131 30.78 12.94 -7.69
N GLN A 132 31.72 12.91 -6.75
CA GLN A 132 32.97 13.65 -6.87
C GLN A 132 33.73 13.18 -8.11
N THR A 133 34.33 14.13 -8.82
CA THR A 133 35.20 13.82 -9.95
C THR A 133 36.51 13.18 -9.44
N TYR A 134 37.32 12.62 -10.36
CA TYR A 134 38.62 12.06 -9.98
C TYR A 134 39.55 13.13 -9.39
N ASP A 135 39.61 14.30 -10.02
CA ASP A 135 40.47 15.40 -9.57
C ASP A 135 40.03 15.98 -8.23
N GLU A 136 38.71 16.11 -7.99
CA GLU A 136 38.18 16.50 -6.68
C GLU A 136 38.55 15.51 -5.58
N ARG A 137 38.53 14.20 -5.88
CA ARG A 137 38.97 13.16 -4.93
C ARG A 137 40.48 13.22 -4.68
N ARG A 138 41.29 13.44 -5.72
CA ARG A 138 42.75 13.60 -5.62
C ARG A 138 43.12 14.82 -4.78
N ASN A 139 42.49 15.97 -5.05
CA ASN A 139 42.77 17.20 -4.32
C ASN A 139 42.34 17.07 -2.86
N LYS A 140 41.18 16.45 -2.58
CA LYS A 140 40.74 16.17 -1.20
C LYS A 140 41.72 15.25 -0.46
N LEU A 141 42.32 14.28 -1.15
CA LEU A 141 43.38 13.43 -0.59
C LEU A 141 44.63 14.25 -0.26
N ILE A 142 45.09 15.10 -1.18
CA ILE A 142 46.26 15.96 -0.98
C ILE A 142 46.04 16.91 0.20
N THR A 143 44.89 17.58 0.26
CA THR A 143 44.53 18.45 1.41
C THR A 143 44.53 17.68 2.72
N ARG A 144 44.02 16.45 2.72
CA ARG A 144 44.00 15.60 3.92
C ARG A 144 45.41 15.20 4.36
N LEU A 145 46.28 14.82 3.42
CA LEU A 145 47.67 14.47 3.71
C LEU A 145 48.46 15.68 4.23
N ASN A 146 48.32 16.84 3.60
CA ASN A 146 48.97 18.07 4.06
C ASN A 146 48.50 18.46 5.47
N SER A 147 47.19 18.37 5.74
CA SER A 147 46.65 18.62 7.08
C SER A 147 47.19 17.66 8.14
N LEU A 148 47.37 16.37 7.80
CA LEU A 148 47.95 15.39 8.72
C LEU A 148 49.42 15.68 9.00
N ASN A 149 50.21 16.00 7.96
CA ASN A 149 51.62 16.32 8.13
C ASN A 149 51.84 17.60 8.94
N SER A 150 50.98 18.61 8.77
CA SER A 150 51.04 19.84 9.59
C SER A 150 50.59 19.62 11.03
N ALA A 151 49.66 18.69 11.30
CA ALA A 151 49.25 18.36 12.66
C ALA A 151 50.34 17.58 13.42
N VAL A 152 51.01 16.64 12.76
CA VAL A 152 52.16 15.91 13.34
C VAL A 152 53.32 16.84 13.67
N GLY A 153 53.60 17.84 12.82
CA GLY A 153 54.63 18.84 13.11
C GLY A 153 54.28 19.80 14.26
N ALA A 154 53.01 19.95 14.61
CA ALA A 154 52.58 20.81 15.72
C ALA A 154 52.62 20.09 17.08
N ASP A 155 52.40 18.77 17.11
CA ASP A 155 52.50 17.96 18.34
C ASP A 155 53.98 17.69 18.75
N ASP A 156 54.94 17.74 17.81
CA ASP A 156 56.37 17.64 18.10
C ASP A 156 56.97 18.93 18.68
N ASP A 157 56.35 20.10 18.43
CA ASP A 157 56.83 21.41 18.93
C ASP A 157 56.31 21.75 20.36
N GLU A 158 55.42 20.94 20.96
CA GLU A 158 54.92 21.12 22.34
C GLU A 158 55.65 20.26 23.40
N ASN A 159 56.68 19.48 23.03
CA ASN A 159 57.46 18.63 23.96
C ASN A 159 58.92 19.08 24.17
N ASP A 160 59.30 20.28 23.74
CA ASP A 160 60.59 20.90 24.03
C ASP A 160 60.40 22.18 24.89
N ASP A 161 60.08 22.00 26.18
CA ASP A 161 60.33 23.00 27.25
C ASP A 161 60.68 22.28 28.58
#